data_AF-A0A535PB37-F1
#
_entry.id   AF-A0A535PB37-F1
#
_cell.length_a   1.000
_cell.length_b   1.000
_cell.length_c   1.000
_cell.angle_alpha   90.00
_cell.angle_beta   90.00
_cell.angle_gamma   90.00
#
_symmetry.space_group_name_H-M   'P 1'
#
loop_
_entity.id
_entity.type
_entity.pdbx_description
1 polymer ?
#
loop_
_entity_poly.entity_id
_entity_poly.type
_entity_poly.pdbx_seq_one_letter_code
_entity_poly.pdbx_strand_id
1 'polypeptide(L)' 'MADRKLEALSRVPLFSRCSPKELQFIAREGDEVDVPAGKTLIRQGKPGDTFYIQLEGQS' A
#
# COMPACT_ATOMS: atom_id res chain seq x y z
N MET A 1 8.93 11.58 -2.49
CA MET A 1 8.11 10.73 -1.60
C MET A 1 6.79 10.34 -2.25
N ALA A 2 5.95 11.29 -2.69
CA ALA A 2 4.71 10.98 -3.42
C ALA A 2 4.94 10.12 -4.68
N ASP A 3 6.04 10.34 -5.40
CA ASP A 3 6.35 9.60 -6.64
C ASP A 3 6.52 8.09 -6.44
N ARG A 4 7.18 7.65 -5.36
CA ARG A 4 7.40 6.21 -5.08
C ARG A 4 6.08 5.49 -4.81
N LYS A 5 5.22 6.09 -3.98
CA LYS A 5 3.88 5.55 -3.70
C LYS A 5 2.99 5.53 -4.93
N LEU A 6 3.03 6.60 -5.74
CA LEU A 6 2.31 6.68 -7.01
C LEU A 6 2.72 5.59 -7.99
N GLU A 7 4.03 5.38 -8.14
CA GLU A 7 4.55 4.33 -9.01
C GLU A 7 4.08 2.95 -8.54
N ALA A 8 4.18 2.66 -7.24
CA ALA A 8 3.72 1.39 -6.70
C ALA A 8 2.21 1.18 -6.89
N LEU A 9 1.40 2.19 -6.56
CA LEU A 9 -0.05 2.15 -6.75
C LEU A 9 -0.44 1.91 -8.21
N SER A 10 0.28 2.51 -9.16
CA SER A 10 0.03 2.32 -10.60
C SER A 10 0.27 0.89 -11.09
N ARG A 11 1.09 0.11 -10.37
CA ARG A 11 1.42 -1.28 -10.69
C ARG A 11 0.45 -2.28 -10.05
N VAL A 12 -0.38 -1.86 -9.10
CA VAL A 12 -1.32 -2.74 -8.40
C VAL A 12 -2.62 -2.88 -9.21
N PRO A 13 -3.01 -4.11 -9.63
CA PRO A 13 -4.20 -4.32 -10.46
C PRO A 13 -5.51 -3.79 -9.85
N LEU A 14 -5.61 -3.76 -8.51
CA LEU A 14 -6.75 -3.19 -7.78
C LEU A 14 -7.03 -1.73 -8.17
N PHE A 15 -6.00 -0.95 -8.50
CA PHE A 15 -6.10 0.45 -8.87
C PHE A 15 -5.98 0.70 -10.38
N SER A 16 -6.05 -0.34 -11.21
CA SER A 16 -5.90 -0.25 -12.67
C SER A 16 -6.90 0.67 -13.37
N ARG A 17 -8.05 0.96 -12.72
CA ARG A 17 -9.09 1.85 -13.24
C ARG A 17 -9.05 3.26 -12.64
N CYS A 18 -8.14 3.52 -11.70
CA CYS A 18 -8.00 4.83 -11.09
C CYS A 18 -7.24 5.77 -12.05
N SER A 19 -7.75 7.00 -12.17
CA SER A 19 -7.05 8.09 -12.84
C SER A 19 -5.81 8.53 -12.05
N PRO A 20 -4.86 9.24 -12.68
CA PRO A 20 -3.67 9.73 -11.99
C PRO A 20 -3.99 10.62 -10.77
N LYS A 21 -5.08 11.39 -10.81
CA LYS A 21 -5.51 12.23 -9.68
C LYS A 21 -6.04 11.40 -8.51
N GLU A 22 -6.77 10.31 -8.78
CA GLU A 22 -7.24 9.40 -7.75
C GLU A 22 -6.08 8.62 -7.12
N LEU A 23 -5.09 8.21 -7.92
CA LEU A 23 -3.86 7.60 -7.40
C LEU A 23 -3.08 8.58 -6.50
N GLN A 24 -2.99 9.86 -6.88
CA GLN A 24 -2.38 10.90 -6.04
C GLN A 24 -3.12 11.09 -4.72
N PHE A 25 -4.44 11.05 -4.76
CA PHE A 25 -5.25 11.11 -3.55
C PHE A 25 -4.94 9.93 -2.62
N ILE A 26 -4.98 8.70 -3.14
CA ILE A 26 -4.67 7.49 -2.35
C ILE A 26 -3.24 7.52 -1.81
N ALA A 27 -2.25 7.93 -2.61
CA ALA A 27 -0.84 8.04 -2.20
C ALA A 27 -0.63 9.04 -1.06
N ARG A 28 -1.45 10.09 -1.01
CA ARG A 28 -1.41 11.11 0.03
C ARG A 28 -2.02 10.63 1.33
N GLU A 29 -3.14 9.90 1.26
CA GLU A 29 -3.84 9.39 2.46
C GLU A 29 -3.16 8.15 3.06
N GLY A 30 -2.36 7.41 2.29
CA GLY A 30 -1.64 6.23 2.78
C GLY A 30 -0.28 6.54 3.40
N ASP A 31 0.09 5.80 4.44
CA ASP A 31 1.40 5.88 5.11
C ASP A 31 2.40 4.85 4.56
N GLU A 32 3.68 5.23 4.49
CA GLU A 32 4.78 4.31 4.24
C GLU A 32 5.33 3.84 5.60
N VAL A 33 5.42 2.52 5.79
CA VAL A 33 5.83 1.93 7.06
C VAL A 33 6.94 0.90 6.83
N ASP A 34 8.04 1.05 7.57
CA ASP A 34 9.09 0.03 7.63
C ASP A 34 8.69 -1.07 8.60
N VAL A 35 8.70 -2.30 8.11
CA VAL A 35 8.23 -3.48 8.86
C VAL A 35 9.42 -4.43 9.04
N PRO A 36 9.88 -4.68 10.27
CA PRO A 36 10.99 -5.58 10.49
C PRO A 36 10.58 -7.03 10.21
N ALA A 37 11.56 -7.86 9.81
CA ALA A 37 11.36 -9.27 9.58
C ALA A 37 10.74 -9.97 10.82
N GLY A 38 9.79 -10.86 10.58
CA GLY A 38 9.05 -11.58 11.62
C GLY A 38 7.90 -10.80 12.26
N LYS A 39 7.66 -9.53 11.88
CA LYS A 39 6.48 -8.79 12.33
C LYS A 39 5.22 -9.32 11.67
N THR A 40 4.23 -9.72 12.46
CA THR A 40 2.89 -10.06 11.95
C THR A 40 2.14 -8.80 11.52
N LEU A 41 1.79 -8.70 10.24
CA LEU A 41 0.99 -7.60 9.67
C LEU A 41 -0.51 -7.83 9.81
N ILE A 42 -0.98 -9.02 9.42
CA ILE A 42 -2.40 -9.40 9.44
C ILE A 42 -2.53 -10.67 10.27
N ARG A 43 -3.57 -10.73 11.12
CA ARG A 43 -3.88 -11.91 11.93
C ARG A 43 -5.29 -12.40 11.60
N GLN A 44 -5.41 -13.67 11.20
CA GLN A 44 -6.69 -14.30 10.90
C GLN A 44 -7.66 -14.19 12.09
N GLY A 45 -8.93 -13.95 11.79
CA GLY A 45 -10.00 -13.84 12.79
C GLY A 45 -10.00 -12.52 13.56
N LYS A 46 -9.08 -11.59 13.24
CA LYS A 46 -9.14 -10.21 13.74
C LYS A 46 -9.78 -9.30 12.68
N PRO A 47 -10.64 -8.35 13.09
CA PRO A 47 -11.08 -7.28 12.21
C PRO A 47 -9.87 -6.55 11.64
N GLY A 48 -9.88 -6.31 10.33
CA GLY A 48 -8.89 -5.46 9.66
C GLY A 48 -9.56 -4.16 9.21
N ASP A 49 -8.91 -3.03 9.48
CA ASP A 49 -9.29 -1.68 9.02
C ASP A 49 -8.28 -1.10 8.03
N THR A 50 -7.19 -1.84 7.77
CA THR A 50 -6.04 -1.38 7.00
C THR A 50 -5.67 -2.45 5.97
N PHE A 51 -5.29 -2.01 4.76
CA PHE A 51 -4.63 -2.86 3.77
C PHE A 51 -3.20 -2.36 3.53
N TYR A 52 -2.33 -3.25 3.09
CA TYR A 52 -0.92 -2.95 2.85
C TYR A 52 -0.58 -3.20 1.38
N ILE A 53 0.29 -2.35 0.85
CA ILE A 53 0.93 -2.55 -0.45
C ILE A 53 2.41 -2.73 -0.17
N GLN A 54 2.95 -3.88 -0.56
CA GLN A 54 4.37 -4.15 -0.42
C GLN A 54 5.14 -3.38 -1.50
N LEU A 55 5.93 -2.38 -1.09
CA LEU A 55 6.80 -1.63 -1.99
C LEU A 55 8.10 -2.40 -2.27
N GLU A 56 8.68 -2.99 -1.23
CA GLU A 56 9.92 -3.76 -1.26
C GLU A 56 9.88 -4.89 -0.23
N GLY A 57 10.76 -5.89 -0.39
CA GLY A 57 10.86 -7.04 0.51
C GLY A 57 10.02 -8.25 0.08
N GLN A 58 9.86 -9.19 1.01
CA GLN A 58 9.06 -10.42 0.83
C GLN A 58 8.35 -10.74 2.15
N SER A 59 7.11 -11.23 2.04
CA SER A 59 6.24 -11.59 3.17
C SER A 59 6.15 -13.09 3.39
#